data_AF-A0A1G2ERV4-F1
#
_entry.id   AF-A0A1G2ERV4-F1
#
_cell.length_a   1.000
_cell.length_b   1.000
_cell.length_c   1.000
_cell.angle_alpha   90.00
_cell.angle_beta   90.00
_cell.angle_gamma   90.00
#
_symmetry.space_group_name_H-M   'P 1'
#
loop_
_entity.id
_entity.type
_entity.pdbx_description
1 polymer ?
#
loop_
_entity_poly.entity_id
_entity_poly.type
_entity_poly.pdbx_seq_one_letter_code
_entity_poly.pdbx_strand_id
1 'polypeptide(L)'
;MNITKVFGWGLLFLGLIIIIATLYLSFAYFTGKSKSPELFSMPENASPETKVNISDPQKMIEKTVQDQIKSIIPDAFINQTFNLIAWTLFALILIFGGSRISFTGIKIIK
;
A
#
# COMPACT_ATOMS: atom_id res chain seq x y z
N MET A 1 8.97 -16.72 39.44
CA MET A 1 9.31 -15.95 38.23
C MET A 1 8.71 -14.56 38.39
N ASN A 2 9.50 -13.48 38.28
CA ASN A 2 8.97 -12.12 38.46
C ASN A 2 7.98 -11.79 37.35
N ILE A 3 6.75 -11.41 37.72
CA ILE A 3 5.64 -11.17 36.78
C ILE A 3 5.98 -10.07 35.75
N THR A 4 6.81 -9.12 36.14
CA THR A 4 7.34 -8.05 35.29
C THR A 4 8.22 -8.59 34.15
N LYS A 5 9.05 -9.59 34.41
CA LYS A 5 9.87 -10.25 33.38
C LYS A 5 8.99 -11.02 32.38
N VAL A 6 7.90 -11.64 32.84
CA VAL A 6 6.94 -12.33 31.95
C VAL A 6 6.27 -11.33 31.02
N PHE A 7 5.85 -10.17 31.54
CA PHE A 7 5.30 -9.08 30.72
C PHE A 7 6.30 -8.53 29.71
N GLY A 8 7.56 -8.32 30.13
CA GLY A 8 8.62 -7.83 29.24
C GLY A 8 8.89 -8.79 28.07
N TRP A 9 8.93 -10.09 28.32
CA TRP A 9 9.03 -11.10 27.26
C TRP A 9 7.80 -11.11 26.34
N GLY A 10 6.60 -10.95 26.90
CA GLY A 10 5.37 -10.81 26.13
C GLY A 10 5.42 -9.63 25.15
N LEU A 11 5.84 -8.45 25.61
CA LEU A 11 6.00 -7.27 24.76
C LEU A 11 7.08 -7.46 23.70
N LEU A 12 8.21 -8.10 24.05
CA LEU A 12 9.29 -8.40 23.10
C LEU A 12 8.76 -9.20 21.93
N PHE A 13 8.13 -10.34 22.20
CA PHE A 13 7.60 -11.23 21.17
C PHE A 13 6.46 -10.59 20.40
N LEU A 14 5.59 -9.83 21.06
CA LEU A 14 4.50 -9.13 20.39
C LEU A 14 5.01 -8.15 19.33
N GLY A 15 6.00 -7.31 19.67
CA GLY A 15 6.60 -6.40 18.70
C GLY A 15 7.32 -7.13 17.56
N LEU A 16 7.98 -8.26 17.86
CA LEU A 16 8.65 -9.08 16.85
C LEU A 16 7.65 -9.72 15.88
N ILE A 17 6.53 -10.24 16.39
CA ILE A 17 5.46 -10.81 15.58
C ILE A 17 4.89 -9.76 14.64
N ILE A 18 4.66 -8.53 15.12
CA ILE A 18 4.17 -7.42 14.29
C ILE A 18 5.14 -7.15 13.13
N ILE A 19 6.45 -7.08 13.40
CA ILE A 19 7.47 -6.84 12.36
C ILE A 19 7.50 -7.99 11.34
N ILE A 20 7.54 -9.24 11.81
CA ILE A 20 7.59 -10.43 10.93
C ILE A 20 6.33 -10.52 10.07
N ALA A 21 5.14 -10.32 10.65
CA ALA A 21 3.88 -10.34 9.93
C ALA A 21 3.82 -9.23 8.86
N THR A 22 4.28 -8.02 9.20
CA THR A 22 4.33 -6.88 8.27
C THR A 22 5.25 -7.17 7.09
N LEU A 23 6.43 -7.77 7.34
CA LEU A 23 7.37 -8.17 6.29
C LEU A 23 6.78 -9.27 5.40
N TYR A 24 6.14 -10.28 6.00
CA TYR A 24 5.48 -11.35 5.25
C TYR A 24 4.38 -10.83 4.33
N LEU A 25 3.51 -9.95 4.84
CA LEU A 25 2.46 -9.29 4.04
C LEU A 25 3.06 -8.43 2.93
N SER A 26 4.10 -7.66 3.23
CA SER A 26 4.79 -6.84 2.23
C SER A 26 5.40 -7.70 1.11
N PHE A 27 5.97 -8.86 1.45
CA PHE A 27 6.45 -9.82 0.45
C PHE A 27 5.32 -10.41 -0.39
N ALA A 28 4.18 -10.74 0.21
CA ALA A 28 3.01 -11.25 -0.50
C ALA A 28 2.43 -10.23 -1.49
N TYR A 29 2.41 -8.95 -1.12
CA TYR A 29 1.98 -7.88 -2.01
C TYR A 29 3.01 -7.61 -3.13
N PHE A 30 4.30 -7.61 -2.81
CA PHE A 30 5.36 -7.42 -3.80
C PHE A 30 5.38 -8.55 -4.84
N THR A 31 5.11 -9.79 -4.42
CA THR A 31 5.06 -10.96 -5.31
C THR A 31 3.72 -11.13 -6.05
N GLY A 32 2.77 -10.20 -5.87
CA GLY A 32 1.46 -10.24 -6.52
C GLY A 32 0.57 -11.42 -6.11
N LYS A 33 0.93 -12.14 -5.03
CA LYS A 33 0.14 -13.27 -4.49
C LYS A 33 -1.12 -12.80 -3.75
N SER A 34 -1.11 -11.57 -3.26
CA SER A 34 -2.26 -10.90 -2.65
C SER A 34 -2.46 -9.53 -3.28
N LYS A 35 -3.72 -9.11 -3.46
CA LYS A 35 -4.05 -7.74 -3.86
C LYS A 35 -3.69 -6.78 -2.72
N SER A 36 -2.89 -5.75 -3.01
CA SER A 36 -2.63 -4.68 -2.06
C SER A 36 -3.94 -4.00 -1.64
N PRO A 37 -4.03 -3.44 -0.42
CA PRO A 37 -5.19 -2.67 0.00
C PRO A 37 -5.53 -1.59 -1.04
N GLU A 38 -6.74 -1.66 -1.60
CA GLU A 38 -7.23 -0.70 -2.58
C GLU A 38 -7.74 0.55 -1.84
N LEU A 39 -6.82 1.46 -1.50
CA LEU A 39 -7.15 2.79 -0.97
C LEU A 39 -7.55 3.76 -2.08
N PHE A 40 -6.99 3.55 -3.27
CA PHE A 40 -7.29 4.27 -4.49
C PHE A 40 -7.90 3.30 -5.50
N SER A 41 -9.19 3.47 -5.78
CA SER A 41 -9.94 2.75 -6.80
C SER A 41 -10.59 3.76 -7.73
N MET A 42 -10.28 3.69 -9.03
CA MET A 42 -11.02 4.47 -10.03
C MET A 42 -12.29 3.70 -10.38
N PRO A 43 -13.48 4.33 -10.37
CA PRO A 43 -14.68 3.69 -10.86
C PRO A 43 -14.51 3.35 -12.35
N GLU A 44 -14.74 2.08 -12.69
CA GLU A 44 -14.61 1.51 -14.05
C GLU A 44 -15.46 2.24 -15.10
N ASN A 45 -16.44 3.04 -14.67
CA ASN A 45 -17.39 3.77 -15.50
C ASN A 45 -17.13 5.29 -15.65
N ALA A 46 -15.95 5.78 -15.27
CA ALA A 46 -15.58 7.19 -15.49
C ALA A 46 -14.90 7.45 -16.85
N SER A 47 -15.24 6.66 -17.87
CA SER A 47 -15.11 7.16 -19.24
C SER A 47 -16.34 8.02 -19.49
N PRO A 48 -16.22 9.36 -19.61
CA PRO A 48 -17.26 10.07 -20.34
C PRO A 48 -17.23 9.44 -21.74
N GLU A 49 -18.27 8.70 -22.10
CA GLU A 49 -18.67 8.57 -23.49
C GLU A 49 -19.03 9.97 -23.99
N THR A 50 -18.01 10.81 -24.15
CA THR A 50 -18.11 12.03 -24.91
C THR A 50 -18.43 11.55 -26.31
N LYS A 51 -19.71 11.59 -26.67
CA LYS A 51 -20.16 11.48 -28.06
C LYS A 51 -19.34 12.49 -28.84
N VAL A 52 -18.28 12.00 -29.49
CA VAL A 52 -17.33 12.84 -30.20
C VAL A 52 -18.11 13.44 -31.37
N ASN A 53 -18.43 14.73 -31.26
CA ASN A 53 -18.86 15.47 -32.42
C ASN A 53 -17.62 15.65 -33.29
N ILE A 54 -17.56 14.91 -34.41
CA ILE A 54 -16.41 14.80 -35.32
C ILE A 54 -16.08 16.15 -35.99
N SER A 55 -16.92 17.17 -35.80
CA SER A 55 -16.75 18.51 -36.37
C SER A 55 -15.73 19.41 -35.65
N ASP A 56 -15.11 18.97 -34.55
CA ASP A 56 -14.18 19.81 -33.77
C ASP A 56 -12.75 19.22 -33.74
N PRO A 57 -11.82 19.74 -34.56
CA PRO A 57 -10.45 19.23 -34.67
C PRO A 57 -9.69 19.21 -33.32
N GLN A 58 -10.01 20.14 -32.41
CA GLN A 58 -9.37 20.19 -31.09
C GLN A 58 -9.69 18.96 -30.25
N LYS A 59 -10.93 18.46 -30.31
CA LYS A 59 -11.35 17.26 -29.56
C LYS A 59 -10.74 15.98 -30.11
N MET A 60 -10.41 15.95 -31.40
CA MET A 60 -9.73 14.82 -32.04
C MET A 60 -8.27 14.70 -31.57
N ILE A 61 -7.59 15.84 -31.45
CA ILE A 61 -6.21 15.90 -30.92
C ILE A 61 -6.20 15.48 -29.45
N GLU A 62 -7.12 16.02 -28.63
CA GLU A 62 -7.22 15.68 -27.21
C GLU A 62 -7.44 14.18 -26.99
N LYS A 63 -8.36 13.56 -27.74
CA LYS A 63 -8.62 12.12 -27.67
C LYS A 63 -7.43 11.28 -28.10
N THR A 64 -6.75 11.67 -29.18
CA THR A 64 -5.56 10.94 -29.68
C THR A 64 -4.41 10.99 -28.68
N VAL A 65 -4.21 12.14 -28.02
CA VAL A 65 -3.22 12.29 -26.95
C VAL A 65 -3.60 11.44 -25.74
N GLN A 66 -4.88 11.45 -25.34
CA GLN A 66 -5.35 10.63 -24.23
C GLN A 66 -5.19 9.13 -24.49
N ASP A 67 -5.53 8.65 -25.69
CA ASP A 67 -5.41 7.24 -26.06
C ASP A 67 -3.93 6.80 -26.11
N GLN A 68 -3.03 7.66 -26.59
CA GLN A 68 -1.59 7.39 -26.55
C GLN A 68 -1.04 7.36 -25.11
N ILE A 69 -1.47 8.27 -24.24
CA ILE A 69 -1.07 8.28 -22.82
C ILE A 69 -1.55 7.00 -22.12
N LYS A 70 -2.81 6.61 -22.33
CA LYS A 70 -3.37 5.36 -21.78
C LYS A 70 -2.71 4.11 -22.33
N SER A 71 -2.22 4.15 -23.57
CA SER A 71 -1.44 3.05 -24.16
C SER A 71 -0.07 2.87 -23.51
N ILE A 72 0.53 3.94 -22.96
CA ILE A 72 1.84 3.89 -22.31
C ILE A 72 1.70 3.61 -20.81
N ILE A 73 0.72 4.24 -20.15
CA ILE A 73 0.43 4.08 -18.73
C ILE A 73 -1.04 3.72 -18.59
N PRO A 74 -1.36 2.41 -18.46
CA PRO A 74 -2.73 2.00 -18.15
C PRO A 74 -3.18 2.64 -16.84
N ASP A 75 -4.41 3.15 -16.80
CA ASP A 75 -4.99 3.82 -15.61
C ASP A 75 -4.88 2.94 -14.34
N ALA A 76 -4.92 1.61 -14.50
CA ALA A 76 -4.73 0.63 -13.43
C ALA A 76 -3.34 0.70 -12.76
N PHE A 77 -2.30 1.05 -13.53
CA PHE A 77 -0.93 1.13 -13.03
C PHE A 77 -0.74 2.28 -12.04
N ILE A 78 -1.43 3.40 -12.28
CA ILE A 78 -1.41 4.58 -11.42
C ILE A 78 -1.98 4.21 -10.05
N ASN A 79 -3.20 3.65 -10.01
CA ASN A 79 -3.84 3.25 -8.76
C ASN A 79 -3.03 2.21 -7.99
N GLN A 80 -2.50 1.20 -8.68
CA GLN A 80 -1.69 0.16 -8.05
C GLN A 80 -0.41 0.75 -7.43
N THR A 81 0.24 1.70 -8.11
CA THR A 81 1.44 2.38 -7.60
C THR A 81 1.11 3.19 -6.34
N PHE A 82 0.04 3.98 -6.35
CA PHE A 82 -0.38 4.74 -5.17
C PHE A 82 -0.76 3.84 -3.98
N ASN A 83 -1.45 2.73 -4.24
CA ASN A 83 -1.78 1.73 -3.21
C ASN A 83 -0.52 1.08 -2.61
N LEU A 84 0.48 0.77 -3.43
CA LEU A 84 1.76 0.23 -2.95
C LEU A 84 2.55 1.25 -2.12
N ILE A 85 2.55 2.53 -2.52
CA ILE A 85 3.17 3.61 -1.73
C ILE A 85 2.48 3.73 -0.38
N ALA A 86 1.15 3.76 -0.36
CA ALA A 86 0.38 3.83 0.88
C ALA A 86 0.66 2.62 1.79
N TRP A 87 0.72 1.41 1.23
CA TRP A 87 1.12 0.21 1.97
C TRP A 87 2.54 0.34 2.54
N THR A 88 3.50 0.85 1.75
CA THR A 88 4.89 1.02 2.19
C THR A 88 5.00 1.96 3.39
N LEU A 89 4.28 3.09 3.35
CA LEU A 89 4.22 4.03 4.47
C LEU A 89 3.62 3.37 5.71
N PHE A 90 2.53 2.61 5.54
CA PHE A 90 1.90 1.89 6.63
C PHE A 90 2.82 0.81 7.23
N ALA A 91 3.51 0.05 6.38
CA ALA A 91 4.47 -0.97 6.80
C ALA A 91 5.64 -0.35 7.59
N LEU A 92 6.14 0.82 7.18
CA LEU A 92 7.16 1.55 7.95
C LEU A 92 6.66 1.90 9.35
N ILE A 93 5.44 2.42 9.47
CA ILE A 93 4.84 2.75 10.77
C ILE A 93 4.74 1.50 11.65
N LEU A 94 4.30 0.36 11.10
CA LEU A 94 4.20 -0.90 11.84
C LEU A 94 5.55 -1.41 12.30
N ILE A 95 6.59 -1.32 11.46
CA ILE A 95 7.95 -1.73 11.82
C ILE A 95 8.51 -0.83 12.93
N PHE A 96 8.36 0.49 12.80
CA PHE A 96 8.78 1.44 13.83
C PHE A 96 8.01 1.21 15.15
N GLY A 97 6.69 1.05 15.09
CA GLY A 97 5.86 0.75 16.26
C GLY A 97 6.25 -0.56 16.94
N GLY A 98 6.38 -1.65 16.16
CA GLY A 98 6.83 -2.95 16.65
C GLY A 98 8.19 -2.89 17.32
N SER A 99 9.14 -2.13 16.75
CA SER A 99 10.47 -1.94 17.34
C SER A 99 10.41 -1.24 18.71
N ARG A 100 9.54 -0.23 18.87
CA ARG A 100 9.35 0.49 20.14
C ARG A 100 8.69 -0.40 21.19
N ILE A 101 7.73 -1.23 20.79
CA ILE A 101 7.09 -2.22 21.66
C ILE A 101 8.14 -3.23 22.16
N SER A 102 8.93 -3.81 21.25
CA SER A 102 9.97 -4.76 21.64
C SER A 102 11.05 -4.14 22.52
N PHE A 103 11.47 -2.90 22.22
CA PHE A 103 12.44 -2.18 23.05
C PHE A 103 11.93 -1.93 24.46
N THR A 104 10.64 -1.58 24.60
CA THR A 104 9.98 -1.42 25.91
C THR A 104 9.95 -2.75 26.66
N GLY A 105 9.65 -3.85 25.96
CA GLY A 105 9.74 -5.20 26.52
C GLY A 105 11.12 -5.52 27.09
N ILE A 106 12.18 -5.26 26.32
CA ILE A 106 13.58 -5.47 26.75
C ILE A 106 13.92 -4.61 27.97
N LYS A 107 13.47 -3.34 28.00
CA LYS A 107 13.71 -2.42 29.12
C LYS A 107 13.08 -2.89 30.43
N ILE A 108 11.99 -3.65 30.38
CA ILE A 108 11.31 -4.20 31.57
C ILE A 108 11.99 -5.50 32.04
N ILE A 109 12.60 -6.27 31.13
CA ILE A 109 13.30 -7.52 31.46
C ILE A 109 14.60 -7.25 32.22
N LYS A 110 15.33 -6.22 31.81
CA LYS A 110 16.62 -5.80 32.37
C LYS A 110 16.41 -5.01 33.67
#